data_AF-A0A803NF41-F1
#
_entry.id   AF-A0A803NF41-F1
#
_cell.length_a   1.000
_cell.length_b   1.000
_cell.length_c   1.000
_cell.angle_alpha   90.00
_cell.angle_beta   90.00
_cell.angle_gamma   90.00
#
_symmetry.space_group_name_H-M   'P 1'
#
loop_
_entity.id
_entity.type
_entity.pdbx_description
1 polymer ?
#
loop_
_entity_poly.entity_id
_entity_poly.type
_entity_poly.pdbx_seq_one_letter_code
_entity_poly.pdbx_strand_id
1 'polypeptide(L)'
;MLGSLTIVVAHHMYSMPPYPYLATGYGTQLSLFTHHMWIDGFLIVGAAAHAAIFMVRDYDPTTRYHDLLDRVLRHRDAIISHLNWACIFLGFHSFGLYIYNDTMSALGRPQDMFSDTAIQLQPVFAQWIQNTHALAPSATAPGATTSTSLTWGGSDLVAVGGKVALLPIPLGTADFLVHHIHALTIHVTRGNMPSIRVGSCILRVILDVQRNFGSNIPFQLENAIRCLG
;
A
#
# COMPACT_ATOMS: atom_id res chain seq x y z
N MET A 1 9.91 6.79 6.16
CA MET A 1 8.96 7.70 6.82
C MET A 1 8.50 8.79 5.88
N LEU A 2 9.40 9.51 5.20
CA LEU A 2 9.01 10.57 4.26
C LEU A 2 8.06 10.09 3.15
N GLY A 3 8.33 8.93 2.52
CA GLY A 3 7.41 8.35 1.54
C GLY A 3 5.99 8.16 2.09
N SER A 4 5.86 7.42 3.20
CA SER A 4 4.56 7.21 3.86
C SER A 4 3.86 8.51 4.25
N LEU A 5 4.61 9.56 4.62
CA LEU A 5 4.03 10.88 4.88
C LEU A 5 3.41 11.48 3.61
N THR A 6 4.04 11.33 2.45
CA THR A 6 3.47 11.81 1.18
C THR A 6 2.19 11.08 0.78
N ILE A 7 2.01 9.79 1.12
CA ILE A 7 0.71 9.09 0.99
C ILE A 7 -0.35 9.77 1.85
N VAL A 8 -0.01 10.03 3.12
CA VAL A 8 -0.92 10.66 4.07
C VAL A 8 -1.33 12.04 3.58
N VAL A 9 -0.37 12.84 3.10
CA VAL A 9 -0.64 14.15 2.48
C VAL A 9 -1.59 14.01 1.29
N ALA A 10 -1.36 13.06 0.38
CA ALA A 10 -2.26 12.82 -0.75
C ALA A 10 -3.70 12.55 -0.28
N HIS A 11 -3.87 11.64 0.69
CA HIS A 11 -5.19 11.28 1.23
C HIS A 11 -5.88 12.43 1.98
N HIS A 12 -5.11 13.25 2.68
CA HIS A 12 -5.65 14.41 3.40
C HIS A 12 -6.04 15.54 2.44
N MET A 13 -5.25 15.81 1.39
CA MET A 13 -5.51 16.94 0.49
C MET A 13 -6.76 16.76 -0.40
N TYR A 14 -7.09 15.53 -0.79
CA TYR A 14 -8.30 15.30 -1.59
C TYR A 14 -9.57 15.32 -0.73
N SER A 15 -9.50 14.82 0.51
CA SER A 15 -10.64 14.74 1.43
C SER A 15 -10.84 16.00 2.29
N MET A 16 -9.79 16.80 2.47
CA MET A 16 -9.78 18.10 3.17
C MET A 16 -9.00 19.13 2.33
N PRO A 17 -9.56 19.65 1.23
CA PRO A 17 -8.90 20.59 0.33
C PRO A 17 -8.48 21.87 1.07
N PRO A 18 -7.16 22.12 1.26
CA PRO A 18 -6.70 23.20 2.14
C PRO A 18 -6.65 24.57 1.44
N TYR A 19 -6.81 24.61 0.11
CA TYR A 19 -6.69 25.83 -0.69
C TYR A 19 -8.03 26.27 -1.29
N PRO A 20 -8.31 27.58 -1.37
CA PRO A 20 -9.50 28.11 -2.03
C PRO A 20 -9.63 27.61 -3.48
N TYR A 21 -10.85 27.22 -3.87
CA TYR A 21 -11.19 26.74 -5.21
C TYR A 21 -10.47 25.46 -5.68
N LEU A 22 -9.66 24.82 -4.83
CA LEU A 22 -8.97 23.57 -5.18
C LEU A 22 -9.98 22.42 -5.37
N ALA A 23 -11.00 22.35 -4.52
CA ALA A 23 -12.01 21.30 -4.54
C ALA A 23 -12.79 21.20 -5.86
N THR A 24 -13.00 22.34 -6.55
CA THR A 24 -13.68 22.38 -7.86
C THR A 24 -12.72 22.33 -9.05
N GLY A 25 -11.42 22.37 -8.80
CA GLY A 25 -10.34 22.13 -9.76
C GLY A 25 -10.02 20.64 -9.86
N TYR A 26 -10.93 19.84 -10.40
CA TYR A 26 -10.81 18.37 -10.44
C TYR A 26 -9.49 17.85 -11.03
N GLY A 27 -9.00 18.50 -12.10
CA GLY A 27 -7.70 18.15 -12.71
C GLY A 27 -6.52 18.39 -11.76
N THR A 28 -6.55 19.49 -11.00
CA THR A 28 -5.51 19.81 -10.01
C THR A 28 -5.56 18.82 -8.85
N GLN A 29 -6.75 18.50 -8.33
CA GLN A 29 -6.92 17.50 -7.27
C GLN A 29 -6.39 16.13 -7.69
N LEU A 30 -6.79 15.63 -8.86
CA LEU A 30 -6.32 14.35 -9.39
C LEU A 30 -4.80 14.34 -9.60
N SER A 31 -4.25 15.43 -10.14
CA SER A 31 -2.82 15.56 -10.39
C SER A 31 -2.02 15.58 -9.09
N LEU A 32 -2.45 16.36 -8.08
CA LEU A 32 -1.78 16.44 -6.79
C LEU A 32 -1.81 15.11 -6.05
N PHE A 33 -2.96 14.43 -6.02
CA PHE A 33 -3.09 13.10 -5.42
C PHE A 33 -2.12 12.11 -6.08
N THR A 34 -2.20 11.99 -7.41
CA THR A 34 -1.36 11.06 -8.18
C THR A 34 0.13 11.38 -8.01
N HIS A 35 0.49 12.67 -8.07
CA HIS A 35 1.87 13.12 -7.89
C HIS A 35 2.47 12.71 -6.54
N HIS A 36 1.74 12.96 -5.44
CA HIS A 36 2.21 12.59 -4.11
C HIS A 36 2.24 11.07 -3.90
N MET A 37 1.29 10.32 -4.46
CA MET A 37 1.30 8.85 -4.45
C MET A 37 2.50 8.27 -5.21
N TRP A 38 2.94 8.89 -6.30
CA TRP A 38 4.15 8.46 -7.01
C TRP A 38 5.44 8.80 -6.26
N ILE A 39 5.54 10.01 -5.70
CA ILE A 39 6.69 10.40 -4.87
C ILE A 39 6.85 9.43 -3.70
N ASP A 40 5.75 9.06 -3.05
CA ASP A 40 5.74 8.03 -2.01
C ASP A 40 6.42 6.74 -2.50
N GLY A 41 5.91 6.17 -3.61
CA GLY A 41 6.39 4.89 -4.13
C GLY A 41 7.91 4.90 -4.34
N PHE A 42 8.44 5.98 -4.92
CA PHE A 42 9.89 6.15 -5.08
C PHE A 42 10.64 6.23 -3.75
N LEU A 43 10.13 7.00 -2.78
CA LEU A 43 10.78 7.16 -1.48
C LEU A 43 10.71 5.89 -0.61
N ILE A 44 9.63 5.11 -0.66
CA ILE A 44 9.53 3.82 0.05
C ILE A 44 10.49 2.80 -0.56
N VAL A 45 10.52 2.66 -1.89
CA VAL A 45 11.46 1.75 -2.58
C VAL A 45 12.90 2.19 -2.33
N GLY A 46 13.18 3.49 -2.40
CA GLY A 46 14.49 4.06 -2.09
C GLY A 46 14.93 3.79 -0.65
N ALA A 47 14.02 3.87 0.33
CA ALA A 47 14.33 3.52 1.72
C ALA A 47 14.66 2.03 1.87
N ALA A 48 13.95 1.14 1.18
CA ALA A 48 14.27 -0.29 1.16
C ALA A 48 15.63 -0.57 0.52
N ALA A 49 15.98 0.13 -0.57
CA ALA A 49 17.28 0.02 -1.22
C ALA A 49 18.43 0.47 -0.28
N HIS A 50 18.30 1.62 0.38
CA HIS A 50 19.30 2.08 1.35
C HIS A 50 19.42 1.15 2.57
N ALA A 51 18.30 0.59 3.04
CA ALA A 51 18.35 -0.42 4.08
C ALA A 51 19.15 -1.66 3.63
N ALA A 52 19.01 -2.09 2.37
CA ALA A 52 19.80 -3.21 1.83
C ALA A 52 21.29 -2.86 1.70
N ILE A 53 21.62 -1.63 1.25
CA ILE A 53 23.01 -1.14 1.18
C ILE A 53 23.64 -1.15 2.58
N PHE A 54 22.93 -0.64 3.58
CA PHE A 54 23.38 -0.68 4.98
C PHE A 54 23.68 -2.12 5.44
N MET A 55 22.80 -3.08 5.15
CA MET A 55 22.99 -4.48 5.53
C MET A 55 24.21 -5.14 4.85
N VAL A 56 24.62 -4.67 3.67
CA VAL A 56 25.79 -5.21 2.95
C VAL A 56 27.08 -4.52 3.37
N ARG A 57 27.05 -3.20 3.51
CA ARG A 57 28.24 -2.37 3.68
C ARG A 57 28.60 -2.15 5.15
N ASP A 58 27.61 -1.84 5.98
CA ASP A 58 27.83 -1.24 7.31
C ASP A 58 27.35 -2.14 8.46
N TYR A 59 26.61 -3.21 8.17
CA TYR A 59 26.19 -4.18 9.18
C TYR A 59 27.33 -5.13 9.55
N ASP A 60 27.65 -5.18 10.84
CA ASP A 60 28.63 -6.10 11.43
C ASP A 60 27.95 -6.98 12.50
N PRO A 61 27.88 -8.31 12.30
CA PRO A 61 27.25 -9.23 13.24
C PRO A 61 28.00 -9.36 14.57
N THR A 62 29.29 -9.00 14.63
CA THR A 62 30.09 -9.11 15.85
C THR A 62 29.75 -8.01 16.86
N THR A 63 29.36 -6.83 16.38
CA THR A 63 29.00 -5.68 17.22
C THR A 63 27.50 -5.61 17.54
N ARG A 64 26.67 -6.39 16.82
CA ARG A 64 25.20 -6.39 16.94
C ARG A 64 24.62 -7.73 17.42
N TYR A 65 25.39 -8.47 18.20
CA TYR A 65 24.98 -9.79 18.69
C TYR A 65 23.75 -9.71 19.62
N HIS A 66 22.74 -10.55 19.36
CA HIS A 66 21.53 -10.71 20.17
C HIS A 66 20.63 -9.47 20.35
N ASP A 67 20.86 -8.41 19.57
CA ASP A 67 19.96 -7.28 19.48
C ASP A 67 18.66 -7.63 18.73
N LEU A 68 17.76 -6.66 18.59
CA LEU A 68 16.49 -6.86 17.89
C LEU A 68 16.70 -7.20 16.40
N LEU A 69 17.69 -6.60 15.74
CA LEU A 69 17.96 -6.82 14.32
C LEU A 69 18.49 -8.23 14.08
N ASP A 70 19.44 -8.70 14.89
CA ASP A 70 19.96 -10.06 14.85
C ASP A 70 18.86 -11.11 15.06
N ARG A 71 17.96 -10.89 16.03
CA ARG A 71 16.82 -11.80 16.27
C ARG A 71 15.89 -11.87 15.06
N VAL A 72 15.59 -10.75 14.43
CA VAL A 72 14.76 -10.71 13.22
C VAL A 72 15.42 -11.47 12.07
N LEU A 73 16.74 -11.31 11.89
CA LEU A 73 17.49 -12.02 10.84
C LEU A 73 17.52 -13.53 11.07
N ARG A 74 17.62 -13.99 12.32
CA ARG A 74 17.59 -15.43 12.66
C ARG A 74 16.25 -16.11 12.37
N HIS A 75 15.16 -15.36 12.33
CA HIS A 75 13.83 -15.89 12.02
C HIS A 75 13.29 -15.42 10.66
N ARG A 76 14.17 -14.96 9.76
CA ARG A 76 13.79 -14.39 8.46
C ARG A 76 12.93 -15.34 7.62
N ASP A 77 13.22 -16.64 7.63
CA ASP A 77 12.50 -17.61 6.78
C ASP A 77 11.06 -17.81 7.26
N ALA A 78 10.82 -17.73 8.57
CA ALA A 78 9.46 -17.71 9.13
C ALA A 78 8.71 -16.43 8.69
N ILE A 79 9.36 -15.27 8.76
CA ILE A 79 8.74 -13.99 8.34
C ILE A 79 8.38 -14.03 6.86
N ILE A 80 9.29 -14.49 6.00
CA ILE A 80 9.07 -14.55 4.54
C ILE A 80 7.98 -15.57 4.18
N SER A 81 7.98 -16.76 4.79
CA SER A 81 6.96 -17.78 4.51
C SER A 81 5.54 -17.35 4.91
N HIS A 82 5.39 -16.67 6.06
CA HIS A 82 4.09 -16.12 6.47
C HIS A 82 3.63 -14.99 5.55
N LEU A 83 4.55 -14.13 5.12
CA LEU A 83 4.23 -13.06 4.18
C LEU A 83 3.85 -13.62 2.79
N ASN A 84 4.53 -14.67 2.34
CA ASN A 84 4.18 -15.39 1.12
C ASN A 84 2.77 -16.01 1.21
N TRP A 85 2.45 -16.68 2.31
CA TRP A 85 1.11 -17.20 2.56
C TRP A 85 0.06 -16.09 2.53
N ALA A 86 0.31 -14.95 3.18
CA ALA A 86 -0.61 -13.82 3.18
C ALA A 86 -0.82 -13.24 1.77
N CYS A 87 0.24 -13.12 0.95
CA CYS A 87 0.13 -12.69 -0.45
C CYS A 87 -0.72 -13.64 -1.30
N ILE A 88 -0.52 -14.95 -1.15
CA ILE A 88 -1.30 -15.97 -1.86
C ILE A 88 -2.77 -15.91 -1.41
N PHE A 89 -3.01 -15.84 -0.11
CA PHE A 89 -4.34 -15.72 0.47
C PHE A 89 -5.06 -14.48 -0.08
N LEU A 90 -4.43 -13.30 0.00
CA LEU A 90 -4.98 -12.06 -0.53
C LEU A 90 -5.23 -12.17 -2.04
N GLY A 91 -4.34 -12.81 -2.81
CA GLY A 91 -4.51 -13.00 -4.25
C GLY A 91 -5.80 -13.75 -4.60
N PHE A 92 -6.05 -14.88 -3.94
CA PHE A 92 -7.27 -15.66 -4.15
C PHE A 92 -8.54 -14.97 -3.64
N HIS A 93 -8.45 -14.21 -2.55
CA HIS A 93 -9.62 -13.59 -1.89
C HIS A 93 -9.85 -12.12 -2.28
N SER A 94 -9.11 -11.60 -3.27
CA SER A 94 -9.34 -10.27 -3.83
C SER A 94 -9.44 -10.34 -5.35
N PHE A 95 -8.32 -10.50 -6.04
CA PHE A 95 -8.28 -10.62 -7.50
C PHE A 95 -9.08 -11.84 -8.00
N GLY A 96 -9.06 -12.95 -7.26
CA GLY A 96 -9.90 -14.11 -7.57
C GLY A 96 -11.40 -13.79 -7.59
N LEU A 97 -11.88 -12.84 -6.77
CA LEU A 97 -13.28 -12.42 -6.75
C LEU A 97 -13.66 -11.62 -8.01
N TYR A 98 -12.73 -10.85 -8.59
CA TYR A 98 -12.94 -10.19 -9.87
C TYR A 98 -13.10 -11.21 -11.01
N ILE A 99 -12.23 -12.22 -11.07
CA ILE A 99 -12.35 -13.31 -12.08
C ILE A 99 -13.67 -14.07 -11.91
N TYR A 100 -14.06 -14.35 -10.65
CA TYR A 100 -15.35 -14.97 -10.35
C TYR A 100 -16.51 -14.11 -10.88
N ASN A 101 -16.50 -12.80 -10.60
CA ASN A 101 -17.52 -11.86 -11.08
C ASN A 101 -17.59 -11.81 -12.62
N ASP A 102 -16.46 -11.76 -13.30
CA ASP A 102 -16.40 -11.80 -14.77
C ASP A 102 -17.02 -13.09 -15.32
N THR A 103 -16.71 -14.23 -14.68
CA THR A 103 -17.25 -15.54 -15.07
C THR A 103 -18.75 -15.61 -14.84
N MET A 104 -19.25 -15.20 -13.67
CA MET A 104 -20.69 -15.21 -13.37
C MET A 104 -21.47 -14.26 -14.26
N SER A 105 -20.91 -13.09 -14.57
CA SER A 105 -21.48 -12.13 -15.52
C SER A 105 -21.56 -12.73 -16.94
N ALA A 106 -20.46 -13.33 -17.42
CA ALA A 106 -20.41 -13.97 -18.73
C ALA A 106 -21.34 -15.19 -18.86
N LEU A 107 -21.57 -15.93 -17.77
CA LEU A 107 -22.52 -17.03 -17.70
C LEU A 107 -23.99 -16.56 -17.58
N GLY A 108 -24.25 -15.26 -17.56
CA GLY A 108 -25.61 -14.71 -17.42
C GLY A 108 -26.21 -14.92 -16.04
N ARG A 109 -25.38 -15.00 -14.99
CA ARG A 109 -25.78 -15.23 -13.59
C ARG A 109 -25.46 -14.02 -12.70
N PRO A 110 -26.04 -12.82 -12.95
CA PRO A 110 -25.73 -11.63 -12.17
C PRO A 110 -26.15 -11.73 -10.70
N GLN A 111 -27.13 -12.58 -10.37
CA GLN A 111 -27.57 -12.84 -9.00
C GLN A 111 -26.52 -13.56 -8.13
N ASP A 112 -25.54 -14.21 -8.76
CA ASP A 112 -24.48 -14.96 -8.06
C ASP A 112 -23.18 -14.14 -7.95
N MET A 113 -23.17 -12.89 -8.41
CA MET A 113 -22.01 -12.00 -8.36
C MET A 113 -21.81 -11.39 -6.96
N PHE A 114 -20.56 -11.05 -6.65
CA PHE A 114 -20.25 -10.17 -5.52
C PHE A 114 -20.49 -8.72 -5.92
N SER A 115 -21.61 -8.16 -5.48
CA SER A 115 -22.04 -6.79 -5.77
C SER A 115 -23.03 -6.30 -4.71
N ASP A 116 -23.35 -4.99 -4.73
CA ASP A 116 -24.32 -4.41 -3.80
C ASP A 116 -25.76 -4.91 -4.03
N THR A 117 -26.07 -5.46 -5.22
CA THR A 117 -27.41 -5.93 -5.60
C THR A 117 -27.59 -7.45 -5.49
N ALA A 118 -26.50 -8.19 -5.27
CA ALA A 118 -26.48 -9.64 -5.19
C ALA A 118 -25.80 -10.09 -3.88
N ILE A 119 -24.63 -10.75 -3.96
CA ILE A 119 -23.89 -11.19 -2.77
C ILE A 119 -23.04 -10.02 -2.26
N GLN A 120 -23.47 -9.41 -1.16
CA GLN A 120 -22.81 -8.21 -0.64
C GLN A 120 -21.59 -8.56 0.22
N LEU A 121 -20.47 -7.87 -0.02
CA LEU A 121 -19.30 -7.87 0.85
C LEU A 121 -19.05 -6.45 1.34
N GLN A 122 -19.82 -6.04 2.34
CA GLN A 122 -19.79 -4.66 2.84
C GLN A 122 -18.55 -4.38 3.71
N PRO A 123 -17.88 -3.23 3.56
CA PRO A 123 -16.76 -2.82 4.40
C PRO A 123 -17.27 -2.24 5.73
N VAL A 124 -17.92 -3.07 6.55
CA VAL A 124 -18.62 -2.67 7.80
C VAL A 124 -17.71 -1.89 8.76
N PHE A 125 -16.44 -2.26 8.87
CA PHE A 125 -15.49 -1.53 9.71
C PHE A 125 -15.20 -0.11 9.21
N ALA A 126 -15.10 0.08 7.89
CA ALA A 126 -14.89 1.40 7.32
C ALA A 126 -16.15 2.27 7.48
N GLN A 127 -17.34 1.69 7.24
CA GLN A 127 -18.63 2.35 7.48
C GLN A 127 -18.80 2.74 8.96
N TRP A 128 -18.36 1.90 9.89
CA TRP A 128 -18.37 2.21 11.32
C TRP A 128 -17.45 3.40 11.66
N ILE A 129 -16.24 3.46 11.09
CA ILE A 129 -15.35 4.62 11.22
C ILE A 129 -16.00 5.88 10.63
N GLN A 130 -16.59 5.79 9.44
CA GLN A 130 -17.31 6.89 8.79
C GLN A 130 -18.41 7.45 9.71
N ASN A 131 -19.25 6.58 10.26
CA ASN A 131 -20.33 6.97 11.18
C ASN A 131 -19.79 7.60 12.46
N THR A 132 -18.71 7.07 13.02
CA THR A 132 -18.08 7.62 14.22
C THR A 132 -17.59 9.05 13.98
N HIS A 133 -16.99 9.33 12.83
CA HIS A 133 -16.49 10.65 12.49
C HIS A 133 -17.59 11.62 12.06
N ALA A 134 -18.63 11.14 11.39
CA ALA A 134 -19.79 11.94 11.00
C ALA A 134 -20.59 12.40 12.23
N LEU A 135 -20.72 11.54 13.25
CA LEU A 135 -21.45 11.81 14.50
C LEU A 135 -20.57 12.42 15.61
N ALA A 136 -19.28 12.64 15.36
CA ALA A 136 -18.36 13.20 16.36
C ALA A 136 -18.72 14.63 16.82
N PRO A 137 -19.13 15.56 15.94
CA PRO A 137 -19.46 16.93 16.35
C PRO A 137 -20.55 16.96 17.41
N SER A 138 -20.38 17.81 18.43
CA SER A 138 -21.31 17.93 19.58
C SER A 138 -21.45 16.70 20.49
N ALA A 139 -20.83 15.56 20.16
CA ALA A 139 -20.84 14.34 20.99
C ALA A 139 -19.44 14.04 21.55
N THR A 140 -18.58 13.40 20.76
CA THR A 140 -17.20 13.08 21.16
C THR A 140 -16.23 14.24 20.93
N ALA A 141 -16.63 15.24 20.13
CA ALA A 141 -15.95 16.51 19.95
C ALA A 141 -16.90 17.70 20.20
N PRO A 142 -17.18 18.07 21.47
CA PRO A 142 -18.18 19.08 21.81
C PRO A 142 -17.92 20.48 21.24
N GLY A 143 -16.64 20.84 21.04
CA GLY A 143 -16.25 22.13 20.47
C GLY A 143 -16.23 22.18 18.94
N ALA A 144 -16.44 21.05 18.26
CA ALA A 144 -16.44 20.98 16.80
C ALA A 144 -17.85 21.21 16.26
N THR A 145 -17.98 22.09 15.26
CA THR A 145 -19.25 22.40 14.59
C THR A 145 -19.52 21.51 13.37
N THR A 146 -18.48 20.87 12.82
CA THR A 146 -18.54 20.00 11.63
C THR A 146 -17.60 18.80 11.82
N SER A 147 -17.83 17.74 11.05
CA SER A 147 -16.95 16.57 11.03
C SER A 147 -15.57 16.92 10.48
N THR A 148 -14.58 16.04 10.67
CA THR A 148 -13.21 16.28 10.17
C THR A 148 -13.13 16.37 8.63
N SER A 149 -14.07 15.76 7.92
CA SER A 149 -14.25 15.89 6.47
C SER A 149 -15.72 15.62 6.12
N LEU A 150 -16.23 16.34 5.12
CA LEU A 150 -17.56 16.12 4.56
C LEU A 150 -17.68 14.78 3.80
N THR A 151 -16.55 14.10 3.55
CA THR A 151 -16.53 12.77 2.91
C THR A 151 -17.04 11.66 3.82
N TRP A 152 -17.01 11.83 5.15
CA TRP A 152 -17.42 10.81 6.11
C TRP A 152 -18.94 10.56 6.12
N GLY A 153 -19.75 11.55 5.77
CA GLY A 153 -21.20 11.47 5.90
C GLY A 153 -21.86 12.84 6.08
N GLY A 154 -23.19 12.87 6.02
CA GLY A 154 -24.01 14.09 6.15
C GLY A 154 -24.85 14.36 4.89
N SER A 155 -25.89 15.20 5.00
CA SER A 155 -26.74 15.62 3.88
C SER A 155 -26.14 16.75 3.04
N ASP A 156 -25.03 17.33 3.50
CA ASP A 156 -24.59 18.64 3.04
C ASP A 156 -23.61 18.50 1.87
N LEU A 157 -24.17 18.56 0.67
CA LEU A 157 -23.41 18.73 -0.56
C LEU A 157 -22.88 20.17 -0.62
N VAL A 158 -21.57 20.32 -0.74
CA VAL A 158 -20.96 21.65 -0.95
C VAL A 158 -20.72 21.84 -2.44
N ALA A 159 -21.38 22.83 -3.03
CA ALA A 159 -21.18 23.22 -4.42
C ALA A 159 -20.64 24.64 -4.53
N VAL A 160 -19.71 24.86 -5.47
CA VAL A 160 -19.15 26.18 -5.79
C VAL A 160 -19.16 26.35 -7.30
N GLY A 161 -19.81 27.40 -7.80
CA GLY A 161 -19.86 27.70 -9.25
C GLY A 161 -20.49 26.59 -10.09
N GLY A 162 -21.53 25.93 -9.57
CA GLY A 162 -22.22 24.82 -10.26
C GLY A 162 -21.45 23.49 -10.28
N LYS A 163 -20.31 23.41 -9.60
CA LYS A 163 -19.51 22.19 -9.44
C LYS A 163 -19.59 21.67 -8.01
N VAL A 164 -19.58 20.36 -7.83
CA VAL A 164 -19.54 19.73 -6.51
C VAL A 164 -18.11 19.82 -5.97
N ALA A 165 -17.93 20.52 -4.85
CA ALA A 165 -16.64 20.63 -4.19
C ALA A 165 -16.36 19.38 -3.34
N LEU A 166 -17.31 18.98 -2.49
CA LEU A 166 -17.23 17.81 -1.61
C LEU A 166 -18.63 17.21 -1.43
N LEU A 167 -18.68 15.88 -1.36
CA LEU A 167 -19.86 15.11 -0.99
C LEU A 167 -19.44 13.88 -0.16
N PRO A 168 -20.36 13.27 0.61
CA PRO A 168 -20.11 11.99 1.25
C PRO A 168 -19.70 10.92 0.24
N ILE A 169 -18.69 10.11 0.58
CA ILE A 169 -18.23 9.00 -0.26
C ILE A 169 -18.79 7.71 0.34
N PRO A 170 -19.87 7.14 -0.22
CA PRO A 170 -20.40 5.87 0.26
C PRO A 170 -19.39 4.76 -0.03
N LEU A 171 -19.27 3.81 0.91
CA LEU A 171 -18.41 2.64 0.76
C LEU A 171 -19.27 1.39 0.57
N GLY A 172 -19.18 0.76 -0.59
CA GLY A 172 -19.92 -0.44 -0.94
C GLY A 172 -19.02 -1.66 -1.16
N THR A 173 -19.60 -2.68 -1.80
CA THR A 173 -18.90 -3.93 -2.13
C THR A 173 -17.73 -3.68 -3.08
N ALA A 174 -17.87 -2.78 -4.05
CA ALA A 174 -16.78 -2.41 -4.97
C ALA A 174 -15.57 -1.82 -4.22
N ASP A 175 -15.83 -0.95 -3.23
CA ASP A 175 -14.78 -0.37 -2.39
C ASP A 175 -14.09 -1.44 -1.54
N PHE A 176 -14.85 -2.39 -0.98
CA PHE A 176 -14.27 -3.52 -0.25
C PHE A 176 -13.28 -4.31 -1.13
N LEU A 177 -13.66 -4.61 -2.38
CA LEU A 177 -12.82 -5.37 -3.31
C LEU A 177 -11.53 -4.61 -3.68
N VAL A 178 -11.63 -3.33 -4.06
CA VAL A 178 -10.45 -2.55 -4.47
C VAL A 178 -9.48 -2.31 -3.30
N HIS A 179 -9.99 -2.13 -2.07
CA HIS A 179 -9.12 -2.00 -0.89
C HIS A 179 -8.33 -3.28 -0.60
N HIS A 180 -8.91 -4.46 -0.86
CA HIS A 180 -8.17 -5.72 -0.75
C HIS A 180 -7.14 -5.90 -1.87
N ILE A 181 -7.38 -5.34 -3.07
CA ILE A 181 -6.36 -5.27 -4.12
C ILE A 181 -5.21 -4.34 -3.71
N HIS A 182 -5.48 -3.19 -3.12
CA HIS A 182 -4.43 -2.32 -2.56
C HIS A 182 -3.64 -3.06 -1.47
N ALA A 183 -4.32 -3.78 -0.58
CA ALA A 183 -3.64 -4.60 0.43
C ALA A 183 -2.73 -5.66 -0.23
N LEU A 184 -3.23 -6.37 -1.25
CA LEU A 184 -2.44 -7.36 -2.01
C LEU A 184 -1.18 -6.73 -2.61
N THR A 185 -1.31 -5.65 -3.38
CA THR A 185 -0.17 -5.04 -4.08
C THR A 185 0.87 -4.48 -3.11
N ILE A 186 0.45 -3.91 -1.97
CA ILE A 186 1.34 -3.45 -0.91
C ILE A 186 2.06 -4.63 -0.24
N HIS A 187 1.35 -5.73 0.08
CA HIS A 187 1.95 -6.91 0.70
C HIS A 187 2.95 -7.60 -0.23
N VAL A 188 2.63 -7.74 -1.53
CA VAL A 188 3.54 -8.30 -2.53
C VAL A 188 4.79 -7.43 -2.68
N THR A 189 4.61 -6.11 -2.80
CA THR A 189 5.73 -5.17 -2.88
C THR A 189 6.62 -5.28 -1.64
N ARG A 190 6.02 -5.34 -0.45
CA ARG A 190 6.72 -5.57 0.82
C ARG A 190 7.33 -6.96 0.93
N GLY A 191 6.79 -7.99 0.28
CA GLY A 191 7.35 -9.35 0.29
C GLY A 191 8.57 -9.50 -0.60
N ASN A 192 8.57 -8.81 -1.74
CA ASN A 192 9.68 -8.82 -2.69
C ASN A 192 10.91 -8.05 -2.16
N MET A 193 10.72 -6.93 -1.46
CA MET A 193 11.81 -6.13 -0.88
C MET A 193 12.75 -6.90 0.09
N PRO A 194 12.26 -7.69 1.07
CA PRO A 194 13.09 -8.49 1.96
C PRO A 194 13.56 -9.81 1.30
N SER A 195 12.87 -10.31 0.27
CA SER A 195 13.38 -11.45 -0.52
C SER A 195 14.63 -11.06 -1.33
N ILE A 196 14.64 -9.85 -1.92
CA ILE A 196 15.83 -9.23 -2.53
C ILE A 196 16.95 -9.00 -1.49
N ARG A 197 16.60 -8.65 -0.24
CA ARG A 197 17.53 -8.46 0.90
C ARG A 197 18.21 -9.76 1.38
N VAL A 198 17.47 -10.87 1.44
CA VAL A 198 18.05 -12.16 1.87
C VAL A 198 18.88 -12.77 0.74
N GLY A 199 18.43 -12.58 -0.50
CA GLY A 199 19.20 -12.89 -1.70
C GLY A 199 20.53 -12.15 -1.76
N SER A 200 20.63 -10.89 -1.28
CA SER A 200 21.90 -10.14 -1.29
C SER A 200 22.90 -10.54 -0.21
N CYS A 201 22.46 -10.99 0.97
CA CYS A 201 23.35 -11.64 1.94
C CYS A 201 23.85 -13.00 1.44
N ILE A 202 22.99 -13.76 0.74
CA ILE A 202 23.39 -14.98 0.03
C ILE A 202 24.32 -14.63 -1.14
N LEU A 203 24.07 -13.54 -1.87
CA LEU A 203 24.95 -13.04 -2.93
C LEU A 203 26.30 -12.63 -2.35
N ARG A 204 26.36 -12.07 -1.14
CA ARG A 204 27.63 -11.79 -0.44
C ARG A 204 28.36 -13.07 -0.04
N VAL A 205 27.65 -14.10 0.43
CA VAL A 205 28.23 -15.43 0.68
C VAL A 205 28.68 -16.10 -0.62
N ILE A 206 27.93 -15.98 -1.71
CA ILE A 206 28.30 -16.49 -3.04
C ILE A 206 29.49 -15.71 -3.61
N LEU A 207 29.52 -14.38 -3.43
CA LEU A 207 30.63 -13.52 -3.83
C LEU A 207 31.88 -13.78 -2.98
N ASP A 208 31.75 -14.00 -1.67
CA ASP A 208 32.85 -14.35 -0.78
C ASP A 208 33.35 -15.78 -1.04
N VAL A 209 32.48 -16.71 -1.43
CA VAL A 209 32.84 -18.05 -1.92
C VAL A 209 33.50 -17.97 -3.29
N GLN A 210 33.03 -17.14 -4.23
CA GLN A 210 33.66 -16.91 -5.54
C GLN A 210 35.00 -16.17 -5.43
N ARG A 211 35.18 -15.31 -4.43
CA ARG A 211 36.43 -14.59 -4.20
C ARG A 211 37.48 -15.44 -3.50
N ASN A 212 37.05 -16.42 -2.69
CA ASN A 212 37.93 -17.37 -2.01
C ASN A 212 38.19 -18.66 -2.82
N PHE A 213 37.30 -19.04 -3.74
CA PHE A 213 37.52 -20.13 -4.69
C PHE A 213 37.70 -19.55 -6.10
N GLY A 214 38.95 -19.24 -6.43
CA GLY A 214 39.32 -18.89 -7.79
C GLY A 214 39.09 -20.07 -8.73
N SER A 215 38.01 -20.03 -9.54
CA SER A 215 37.98 -20.52 -10.92
C SER A 215 36.57 -20.48 -11.54
N ASN A 216 36.47 -19.74 -12.65
CA ASN A 216 35.58 -19.96 -13.82
C ASN A 216 34.11 -20.35 -13.59
N ILE A 217 33.22 -19.36 -13.56
CA ILE A 217 31.81 -19.51 -14.02
C ILE A 217 31.45 -18.28 -14.89
N PRO A 218 30.81 -18.43 -16.08
CA PRO A 218 30.83 -17.41 -17.12
C PRO A 218 29.65 -16.41 -17.12
N PHE A 219 30.00 -15.15 -17.43
CA PHE A 219 29.34 -14.18 -18.32
C PHE A 219 27.99 -13.51 -17.98
N GLN A 220 27.20 -13.93 -16.98
CA GLN A 220 25.92 -13.22 -16.66
C GLN A 220 26.02 -12.16 -15.55
N LEU A 221 27.13 -12.10 -14.82
CA LEU A 221 27.32 -11.16 -13.70
C LEU A 221 27.99 -9.83 -14.12
N GLU A 222 28.73 -9.83 -15.22
CA GLU A 222 29.47 -8.63 -15.67
C GLU A 222 28.54 -7.53 -16.19
N ASN A 223 27.35 -7.90 -16.71
CA ASN A 223 26.32 -6.95 -17.13
C ASN A 223 25.56 -6.31 -15.95
N ALA A 224 25.42 -7.03 -14.82
CA ALA A 224 24.78 -6.47 -13.63
C ALA A 224 25.65 -5.40 -12.96
N ILE A 225 26.98 -5.54 -13.03
CA ILE A 225 27.93 -4.55 -12.50
C ILE A 225 28.02 -3.32 -13.42
N ARG A 226 27.91 -3.48 -14.75
CA ARG A 226 27.92 -2.34 -15.70
C ARG A 226 26.68 -1.46 -15.65
N CYS A 227 25.55 -1.95 -15.15
CA CYS A 227 24.33 -1.14 -14.97
C CYS A 227 24.28 -0.38 -13.64
N LEU A 228 25.26 -0.59 -12.74
CA LEU A 228 25.39 0.13 -11.46
C LEU A 228 26.51 1.19 -11.50
N GLY A 229 26.75 1.76 -12.70
CA GLY A 229 27.50 3.02 -12.83
C GLY A 229 26.78 4.17 -12.17
#